data_AF-A0A0F9LHT7-F1
#
_entry.id   AF-A0A0F9LHT7-F1
#
_cell.length_a   1.000
_cell.length_b   1.000
_cell.length_c   1.000
_cell.angle_alpha   90.00
_cell.angle_beta   90.00
_cell.angle_gamma   90.00
#
_symmetry.space_group_name_H-M   'P 1'
#
loop_
_entity.id
_entity.type
_entity.pdbx_description
1 polymer ?
#
loop_
_entity_poly.entity_id
_entity_poly.type
_entity_poly.pdbx_seq_one_letter_code
_entity_poly.pdbx_strand_id
1 'polypeptide(L)'
;MAVIKKKAKAKRKHKRPHGTRSREKGNEGERDVANALKKEWPVLCEHARRGLQDRDGIEACDVEGVPGMWVESKKEVQNNVRKTLRQMAEKCQDGRIPFAVIKDDGKPPFVVMPFESLVRILNEASFAETQDAMIRLRPEPNNPGAESP
;
A
#
# COMPACT_ATOMS: atom_id res chain seq x y z
N MET A 1 -60.43 -38.35 14.08
CA MET A 1 -59.52 -37.85 13.02
C MET A 1 -58.28 -37.24 13.68
N ALA A 2 -57.09 -37.81 13.50
CA ALA A 2 -55.85 -37.29 14.09
C ALA A 2 -55.13 -36.35 13.11
N VAL A 3 -54.89 -35.10 13.52
CA VAL A 3 -54.18 -34.09 12.71
C VAL A 3 -52.68 -34.23 12.95
N ILE A 4 -51.96 -34.77 11.96
CA ILE A 4 -50.49 -34.86 11.97
C ILE A 4 -49.91 -33.49 11.61
N LYS A 5 -49.37 -32.76 12.59
CA LYS A 5 -48.62 -31.52 12.36
C LYS A 5 -47.26 -31.85 11.73
N LYS A 6 -47.07 -31.53 10.45
CA LYS A 6 -45.76 -31.55 9.78
C LYS A 6 -44.84 -30.48 10.42
N LYS A 7 -43.75 -30.91 11.07
CA LYS A 7 -42.69 -30.00 11.53
C LYS A 7 -41.94 -29.42 10.32
N ALA A 8 -41.80 -28.10 10.26
CA ALA A 8 -41.01 -27.42 9.24
C ALA A 8 -39.52 -27.77 9.37
N LYS A 9 -38.86 -28.11 8.26
CA LYS A 9 -37.41 -28.37 8.21
C LYS A 9 -36.66 -27.06 8.48
N ALA A 10 -35.84 -27.05 9.54
CA ALA A 10 -34.93 -25.93 9.83
C ALA A 10 -33.94 -25.72 8.67
N LYS A 11 -33.90 -24.50 8.11
CA LYS A 11 -32.88 -24.11 7.13
C LYS A 11 -31.51 -24.14 7.81
N ARG A 12 -30.63 -25.09 7.43
CA ARG A 12 -29.23 -25.12 7.89
C ARG A 12 -28.54 -23.84 7.42
N LYS A 13 -28.09 -22.98 8.35
CA LYS A 13 -27.22 -21.83 8.01
C LYS A 13 -25.91 -22.39 7.47
N HIS A 14 -25.61 -22.12 6.20
CA HIS A 14 -24.33 -22.47 5.60
C HIS A 14 -23.22 -21.66 6.30
N LYS A 15 -22.43 -22.33 7.14
CA LYS A 15 -21.31 -21.70 7.85
C LYS A 15 -20.17 -21.57 6.83
N ARG A 16 -19.76 -20.34 6.49
CA ARG A 16 -18.65 -20.11 5.56
C ARG A 16 -17.40 -20.84 6.08
N PRO A 17 -16.53 -21.36 5.20
CA PRO A 17 -15.26 -21.94 5.62
C PRO A 17 -14.44 -20.94 6.44
N HIS A 18 -13.74 -21.42 7.47
CA HIS A 18 -12.76 -20.59 8.17
C HIS A 18 -11.71 -20.09 7.16
N GLY A 19 -11.41 -18.79 7.19
CA GLY A 19 -10.39 -18.17 6.32
C GLY A 19 -10.91 -17.48 5.04
N THR A 20 -12.14 -17.74 4.59
CA THR A 20 -12.68 -17.06 3.38
C THR A 20 -12.70 -15.54 3.53
N ARG A 21 -13.20 -15.04 4.66
CA ARG A 21 -13.24 -13.60 4.97
C ARG A 21 -11.84 -12.97 5.04
N SER A 22 -10.85 -13.72 5.54
CA SER A 22 -9.46 -13.23 5.63
C SER A 22 -8.85 -13.08 4.24
N ARG A 23 -9.10 -14.05 3.34
CA ARG A 23 -8.62 -14.01 1.95
C ARG A 23 -9.31 -12.90 1.15
N GLU A 24 -10.62 -12.74 1.32
CA GLU A 24 -11.37 -11.63 0.73
C GLU A 24 -10.81 -10.28 1.18
N LYS A 25 -10.52 -10.14 2.49
CA LYS A 25 -9.92 -8.92 3.06
C LYS A 25 -8.53 -8.61 2.49
N GLY A 26 -7.69 -9.62 2.29
CA GLY A 26 -6.38 -9.47 1.64
C GLY A 26 -6.53 -8.97 0.21
N ASN A 27 -7.31 -9.69 -0.60
CA ASN A 27 -7.60 -9.34 -1.99
C ASN A 27 -8.20 -7.94 -2.17
N GLU A 28 -9.03 -7.50 -1.23
CA GLU A 28 -9.60 -6.16 -1.21
C GLU A 28 -8.51 -5.12 -0.92
N GLY A 29 -7.71 -5.32 0.13
CA GLY A 29 -6.63 -4.39 0.48
C GLY A 29 -5.60 -4.19 -0.63
N GLU A 30 -5.26 -5.24 -1.37
CA GLU A 30 -4.33 -5.15 -2.50
C GLU A 30 -4.92 -4.34 -3.67
N ARG A 31 -6.22 -4.52 -3.96
CA ARG A 31 -6.94 -3.72 -4.97
C ARG A 31 -7.08 -2.27 -4.56
N ASP A 32 -7.38 -2.00 -3.29
CA ASP A 32 -7.49 -0.65 -2.74
C ASP A 32 -6.18 0.11 -2.94
N VAL A 33 -5.04 -0.53 -2.68
CA VAL A 33 -3.71 0.05 -2.90
C VAL A 33 -3.46 0.31 -4.39
N ALA A 34 -3.71 -0.67 -5.26
CA ALA A 34 -3.51 -0.49 -6.70
C ALA A 34 -4.36 0.67 -7.27
N ASN A 35 -5.62 0.78 -6.83
CA ASN A 35 -6.52 1.85 -7.23
C ASN A 35 -6.09 3.22 -6.67
N ALA A 36 -5.60 3.27 -5.43
CA ALA A 36 -5.06 4.50 -4.87
C ALA A 36 -3.83 4.99 -5.65
N LEU A 37 -2.90 4.09 -5.98
CA LEU A 37 -1.73 4.43 -6.79
C LEU A 37 -2.12 4.94 -8.18
N LYS A 38 -3.09 4.29 -8.84
CA LYS A 38 -3.67 4.76 -10.11
C LYS A 38 -4.29 6.14 -10.00
N LYS A 39 -5.02 6.40 -8.91
CA LYS A 39 -5.70 7.68 -8.70
C LYS A 39 -4.70 8.83 -8.55
N GLU A 40 -3.65 8.62 -7.76
CA GLU A 40 -2.67 9.67 -7.48
C GLU A 40 -1.63 9.81 -8.61
N TRP A 41 -1.27 8.72 -9.29
CA TRP A 41 -0.33 8.70 -10.40
C TRP A 41 -0.89 7.97 -11.63
N PRO A 42 -1.86 8.56 -12.33
CA PRO A 42 -2.59 7.88 -13.41
C PRO A 42 -1.71 7.46 -14.58
N VAL A 43 -0.69 8.24 -14.91
CA VAL A 43 0.25 7.92 -16.00
C VAL A 43 1.28 6.87 -15.55
N LEU A 44 1.94 7.09 -14.40
CA LEU A 44 3.00 6.20 -13.93
C LEU A 44 2.46 4.83 -13.48
N CYS A 45 1.26 4.80 -12.90
CA CYS A 45 0.65 3.61 -12.32
C CYS A 45 -0.54 3.08 -13.13
N GLU A 46 -0.66 3.43 -14.42
CA GLU A 46 -1.78 2.99 -15.29
C GLU A 46 -2.00 1.47 -15.24
N HIS A 47 -0.92 0.70 -15.16
CA HIS A 47 -0.95 -0.76 -15.15
C HIS A 47 -0.99 -1.37 -13.74
N ALA A 48 -1.07 -0.56 -12.69
CA ALA A 48 -1.06 -1.06 -11.31
C ALA A 48 -2.25 -1.99 -11.04
N ARG A 49 -1.99 -3.19 -10.53
CA ARG A 49 -3.02 -4.20 -10.28
C ARG A 49 -2.61 -5.10 -9.12
N ARG A 50 -3.58 -5.84 -8.58
CA ARG A 50 -3.31 -6.91 -7.63
C ARG A 50 -2.40 -7.96 -8.29
N GLY A 51 -1.37 -8.40 -7.59
CA GLY A 51 -0.57 -9.55 -7.97
C GLY A 51 -1.42 -10.81 -8.08
N LEU A 52 -1.05 -11.69 -9.00
CA LEU A 52 -1.62 -13.02 -9.09
C LEU A 52 -0.50 -14.00 -8.72
N GLN A 53 -0.71 -14.81 -7.70
CA GLN A 53 0.19 -15.93 -7.43
C GLN A 53 0.07 -16.90 -8.60
N ASP A 54 1.03 -16.87 -9.53
CA ASP A 54 1.07 -17.84 -10.62
C ASP A 54 1.60 -19.19 -10.10
N ARG A 55 1.21 -20.26 -10.79
CA ARG A 55 1.53 -21.65 -10.40
C ARG A 55 3.03 -21.98 -10.47
N ASP A 56 3.82 -21.09 -11.05
CA ASP A 56 5.24 -21.29 -11.36
C ASP A 56 6.19 -20.97 -10.20
N GLY A 57 5.64 -20.63 -9.02
CA GLY A 57 6.43 -20.49 -7.79
C GLY A 57 7.32 -19.23 -7.71
N ILE A 58 7.17 -18.31 -8.66
CA ILE A 58 7.81 -16.99 -8.61
C ILE A 58 7.04 -16.16 -7.56
N GLU A 59 7.75 -15.68 -6.53
CA GLU A 59 7.15 -14.77 -5.55
C GLU A 59 6.74 -13.46 -6.24
N ALA A 60 5.45 -13.31 -6.49
CA ALA A 60 4.87 -12.06 -6.97
C ALA A 60 4.62 -11.11 -5.79
N CYS A 61 4.85 -9.81 -6.01
CA CYS A 61 4.48 -8.78 -5.05
C CYS A 61 2.96 -8.63 -4.98
N ASP A 62 2.44 -8.20 -3.82
CA ASP A 62 1.01 -8.04 -3.58
C ASP A 62 0.34 -7.09 -4.61
N VAL A 63 1.05 -6.06 -5.06
CA VAL A 63 0.63 -5.15 -6.13
C VAL A 63 1.72 -5.06 -7.21
N GLU A 64 1.34 -5.34 -8.46
CA GLU A 64 2.19 -5.33 -9.64
C GLU A 64 1.91 -4.12 -10.54
N GLY A 65 2.76 -3.89 -11.55
CA GLY A 65 2.54 -2.86 -12.57
C GLY A 65 2.88 -1.44 -12.11
N VAL A 66 3.64 -1.32 -11.02
CA VAL A 66 4.21 -0.07 -10.52
C VAL A 66 5.68 0.00 -10.96
N PRO A 67 6.06 0.91 -11.88
CA PRO A 67 7.41 0.95 -12.45
C PRO A 67 8.51 1.06 -11.39
N GLY A 68 9.49 0.14 -11.44
CA GLY A 68 10.64 0.15 -10.54
C GLY A 68 10.37 -0.22 -9.07
N MET A 69 9.13 -0.56 -8.71
CA MET A 69 8.72 -0.73 -7.31
C MET A 69 8.24 -2.16 -7.00
N TRP A 70 8.57 -2.62 -5.79
CA TRP A 70 8.00 -3.81 -5.18
C TRP A 70 7.00 -3.37 -4.11
N VAL A 71 5.72 -3.65 -4.33
CA VAL A 71 4.64 -3.12 -3.48
C VAL A 71 3.97 -4.25 -2.70
N GLU A 72 4.08 -4.19 -1.37
CA GLU A 72 3.36 -5.05 -0.44
C GLU A 72 2.15 -4.31 0.15
N SER A 73 1.04 -5.02 0.37
CA SER A 73 -0.15 -4.48 1.03
C SER A 73 -0.46 -5.29 2.28
N LYS A 74 -0.70 -4.60 3.41
CA LYS A 74 -1.07 -5.24 4.68
C LYS A 74 -2.29 -4.55 5.28
N LYS A 75 -3.41 -5.27 5.34
CA LYS A 75 -4.67 -4.82 5.96
C LYS A 75 -4.98 -5.65 7.21
N GLU A 76 -4.47 -5.22 8.34
CA GLU A 76 -4.58 -5.95 9.61
C GLU A 76 -5.02 -5.06 10.78
N VAL A 77 -5.17 -5.65 11.97
CA VAL A 77 -5.61 -4.89 13.15
C VAL A 77 -4.48 -3.98 13.64
N GLN A 78 -3.26 -4.53 13.70
CA GLN A 78 -2.06 -3.81 14.10
C GLN A 78 -0.83 -4.47 13.46
N ASN A 79 -0.12 -3.74 12.60
CA ASN A 79 1.03 -4.28 11.89
C ASN A 79 2.36 -4.18 12.67
N ASN A 80 3.16 -5.26 12.61
CA ASN A 80 4.54 -5.23 13.09
C ASN A 80 5.48 -4.76 11.97
N VAL A 81 5.73 -3.45 11.93
CA VAL A 81 6.50 -2.79 10.88
C VAL A 81 7.90 -3.38 10.71
N ARG A 82 8.58 -3.74 11.80
CA ARG A 82 9.93 -4.34 11.73
C ARG A 82 9.90 -5.72 11.08
N LYS A 83 8.86 -6.50 11.30
CA LYS A 83 8.67 -7.80 10.64
C LYS A 83 8.40 -7.59 9.15
N THR A 84 7.53 -6.65 8.80
CA THR A 84 7.21 -6.31 7.40
C THR A 84 8.49 -5.95 6.63
N LEU A 85 9.31 -5.04 7.18
CA LEU A 85 10.57 -4.62 6.55
C LEU A 85 11.54 -5.80 6.31
N ARG A 86 11.67 -6.73 7.26
CA ARG A 86 12.51 -7.92 7.07
C ARG A 86 11.98 -8.82 5.96
N GLN A 87 10.67 -9.12 5.98
CA GLN A 87 10.04 -9.96 4.96
C GLN A 87 10.18 -9.34 3.57
N MET A 88 10.08 -8.03 3.46
CA MET A 88 10.29 -7.32 2.20
C MET A 88 11.72 -7.43 1.70
N ALA A 89 12.72 -7.29 2.58
CA ALA A 89 14.12 -7.45 2.21
C ALA A 89 14.43 -8.88 1.73
N GLU A 90 13.75 -9.89 2.28
CA GLU A 90 13.87 -11.29 1.86
C GLU A 90 13.23 -11.55 0.49
N LYS A 91 12.04 -10.98 0.24
CA LYS A 91 11.26 -11.20 -0.99
C LYS A 91 11.75 -10.37 -2.18
N CYS A 92 12.09 -9.11 -1.97
CA CYS A 92 12.44 -8.16 -3.02
C CYS A 92 13.93 -8.28 -3.38
N GLN A 93 14.28 -9.27 -4.21
CA GLN A 93 15.66 -9.54 -4.62
C GLN A 93 15.99 -9.11 -6.06
N ASP A 94 15.03 -8.51 -6.77
CA ASP A 94 15.13 -8.21 -8.20
C ASP A 94 15.52 -6.75 -8.51
N GLY A 95 16.07 -6.04 -7.53
CA GLY A 95 16.59 -4.67 -7.68
C GLY A 95 15.53 -3.56 -7.66
N ARG A 96 14.24 -3.91 -7.64
CA ARG A 96 13.14 -2.96 -7.42
C ARG A 96 13.24 -2.30 -6.05
N ILE A 97 12.55 -1.17 -5.89
CA ILE A 97 12.48 -0.43 -4.64
C ILE A 97 11.31 -0.97 -3.79
N PRO A 98 11.57 -1.59 -2.62
CA PRO A 98 10.52 -2.16 -1.79
C PRO A 98 9.83 -1.10 -0.92
N PHE A 99 8.50 -1.08 -0.93
CA PHE A 99 7.68 -0.40 0.08
C PHE A 99 6.39 -1.16 0.40
N ALA A 100 5.91 -1.02 1.62
CA ALA A 100 4.63 -1.61 2.05
C ALA A 100 3.63 -0.51 2.39
N VAL A 101 2.40 -0.68 1.90
CA VAL A 101 1.24 0.10 2.33
C VAL A 101 0.55 -0.65 3.46
N ILE A 102 0.50 -0.03 4.63
CA ILE A 102 -0.09 -0.62 5.84
C ILE A 102 -1.38 0.12 6.15
N LYS A 103 -2.46 -0.65 6.31
CA LYS A 103 -3.77 -0.18 6.77
C LYS A 103 -4.16 -0.94 8.03
N ASP A 104 -3.80 -0.36 9.17
CA ASP A 104 -4.32 -0.76 10.48
C ASP A 104 -5.84 -0.51 10.54
N ASP A 105 -6.55 -1.31 11.33
CA ASP A 105 -8.00 -1.18 11.48
C ASP A 105 -8.37 0.17 12.11
N GLY A 106 -9.35 0.85 11.52
CA GLY A 106 -9.78 2.18 11.95
C GLY A 106 -8.78 3.32 11.76
N LYS A 107 -7.58 3.09 11.20
CA LYS A 107 -6.54 4.14 11.03
C LYS A 107 -6.29 4.49 9.57
N PRO A 108 -5.79 5.68 9.22
CA PRO A 108 -5.35 6.00 7.87
C PRO A 108 -4.24 5.04 7.38
N PRO A 109 -4.17 4.75 6.06
CA PRO A 109 -3.05 3.99 5.52
C PRO A 109 -1.74 4.80 5.60
N PHE A 110 -0.61 4.12 5.78
CA PHE A 110 0.72 4.71 5.74
C PHE A 110 1.71 3.80 5.00
N VAL A 111 2.83 4.38 4.57
CA VAL A 111 3.90 3.67 3.86
C VAL A 111 5.08 3.42 4.79
N VAL A 112 5.69 2.25 4.66
CA VAL A 112 7.02 1.96 5.21
C VAL A 112 7.95 1.47 4.11
N MET A 113 9.20 1.89 4.15
CA MET A 113 10.28 1.40 3.28
C MET A 113 11.62 1.45 4.01
N PRO A 114 12.64 0.71 3.54
CA PRO A 114 14.02 0.92 3.96
C PRO A 114 14.46 2.37 3.72
N PHE A 115 15.37 2.88 4.53
CA PHE A 115 15.84 4.25 4.39
C PHE A 115 16.63 4.44 3.09
N GLU A 116 17.39 3.43 2.70
CA GLU A 116 18.18 3.38 1.48
C GLU A 116 17.28 3.49 0.23
N SER A 117 16.09 2.91 0.28
CA SER A 117 15.06 3.04 -0.76
C SER A 117 14.60 4.48 -0.92
N LEU A 118 14.36 5.19 0.19
CA LEU A 118 14.02 6.61 0.16
C LEU A 118 15.16 7.44 -0.46
N VAL A 119 16.40 7.19 -0.04
CA VAL A 119 17.58 7.91 -0.57
C VAL A 119 17.72 7.71 -2.08
N ARG A 120 17.51 6.48 -2.58
CA ARG A 120 17.52 6.21 -4.03
C ARG A 120 16.47 7.03 -4.77
N ILE A 121 15.23 7.06 -4.28
CA ILE A 121 14.14 7.86 -4.86
C ILE A 121 14.54 9.35 -4.90
N LEU A 122 15.06 9.88 -3.80
CA LEU A 122 15.44 11.29 -3.71
C LEU A 122 16.61 11.66 -4.64
N ASN A 123 17.56 10.75 -4.85
CA ASN A 123 18.66 10.95 -5.79
C ASN A 123 18.17 10.94 -7.25
N GLU A 124 17.27 10.03 -7.60
CA GLU A 124 16.67 9.95 -8.94
C GLU A 124 15.74 11.12 -9.24
N ALA A 125 15.02 11.61 -8.23
CA ALA A 125 14.16 12.79 -8.35
C ALA A 125 14.93 14.10 -8.60
N SER A 126 16.27 14.07 -8.57
CA SER A 126 17.17 15.22 -8.73
C SER A 126 16.76 16.39 -7.83
N PHE A 127 17.49 16.53 -6.72
CA PHE A 127 17.44 17.72 -5.86
C PHE A 127 17.57 19.08 -6.60
N ALA A 128 17.95 19.11 -7.89
CA ALA A 128 18.03 20.33 -8.69
C ALA A 128 16.71 21.09 -8.80
N GLU A 129 15.56 20.41 -8.93
CA GLU A 129 14.25 21.11 -8.99
C GLU A 129 13.77 21.53 -7.59
N THR A 130 14.14 20.76 -6.57
CA THR A 130 13.70 20.98 -5.17
C THR A 130 14.45 22.14 -4.51
N GLN A 131 15.73 22.33 -4.85
CA GLN A 131 16.53 23.46 -4.36
C GLN A 131 16.07 24.78 -4.97
N ASP A 132 15.69 24.79 -6.25
CA ASP A 132 15.11 25.95 -6.93
C ASP A 132 13.75 26.35 -6.33
N ALA A 133 12.91 25.37 -5.98
CA ALA A 133 11.64 25.61 -5.32
C ALA A 133 11.80 26.07 -3.86
N MET A 134 12.73 25.50 -3.09
CA MET A 134 13.00 25.94 -1.71
C MET A 134 13.67 27.32 -1.64
N ILE A 135 14.53 27.67 -2.60
CA ILE A 135 15.11 29.02 -2.70
C ILE A 135 14.00 30.05 -2.98
N ARG A 136 13.05 29.74 -3.87
CA ARG A 136 11.90 30.61 -4.19
C ARG A 136 10.89 30.76 -3.04
N LEU A 137 10.82 29.79 -2.13
CA LEU A 137 9.92 29.79 -0.97
C LEU A 137 10.55 30.39 0.30
N ARG A 138 11.81 30.82 0.25
CA ARG A 138 12.43 31.53 1.37
C ARG A 138 11.86 32.95 1.39
N PRO A 139 11.10 33.35 2.44
CA PRO A 139 10.70 34.75 2.56
C PRO A 139 11.98 35.60 2.62
N GLU A 140 12.00 36.71 1.87
CA GLU A 140 13.09 37.68 1.89
C GLU A 140 13.44 38.00 3.34
N PRO A 141 14.74 38.06 3.71
CA PRO A 141 15.12 38.48 5.03
C PRO A 141 14.50 39.85 5.28
N ASN A 142 13.61 39.91 6.26
CA ASN A 142 12.94 41.12 6.69
C ASN A 142 14.04 42.14 7.00
N ASN A 143 14.25 43.11 6.12
CA ASN A 143 15.34 44.09 6.24
C ASN A 143 14.86 45.19 7.18
N PRO A 144 15.23 45.19 8.48
CA PRO A 144 14.70 46.15 9.44
C PRO A 144 15.41 47.53 9.32
N GLY A 145 16.22 47.74 8.28
CA GLY A 145 17.01 48.96 8.07
C GLY A 145 16.54 49.87 6.94
N ALA A 146 15.36 49.64 6.36
CA ALA A 146 14.79 50.49 5.31
C ALA A 146 13.70 51.43 5.87
N GLU A 147 13.98 52.09 6.99
CA GLU A 147 13.34 53.38 7.30
C GLU A 147 14.38 54.46 6.97
N SER A 148 14.16 55.13 5.84
CA SER A 148 14.94 56.25 5.34
C SER A 148 14.89 57.47 6.29
N PRO A 149 15.91 58.35 6.24
CA PRO A 149 16.06 59.51 7.12
C PRO A 149 14.97 60.57 6.99
#